data_AF-A0A6A4Q163-F1
#
_entry.id   AF-A0A6A4Q163-F1
#
_cell.length_a   1.000
_cell.length_b   1.000
_cell.length_c   1.000
_cell.angle_alpha   90.00
_cell.angle_beta   90.00
_cell.angle_gamma   90.00
#
_symmetry.space_group_name_H-M   'P 1'
#
loop_
_entity.id
_entity.type
_entity.pdbx_description
1 polymer ?
#
loop_
_entity_poly.entity_id
_entity_poly.type
_entity_poly.pdbx_seq_one_letter_code
_entity_poly.pdbx_strand_id
1 'polypeptide(L)'
;MEGGMVEDVSFIGGLIGVQFVYAGNAVLLSYLMSLGLNSLTIVIFSSLATFLILLPVAFYYERSVWPKKFSFKLFIQILLLSFGGVTLFQSLFLKGINLTSPSMGTAMPNLAPGLIFVIAWTFR
;
A
#
# COMPACT_ATOMS: atom_id res chain seq x y z
N MET A 1 5.86 30.67 15.77
CA MET A 1 4.64 30.55 14.94
C MET A 1 4.98 30.22 13.48
N GLU A 2 6.17 30.57 12.95
CA GLU A 2 6.60 30.19 11.58
C GLU A 2 6.94 28.70 11.37
N GLY A 3 7.39 27.98 12.39
CA GLY A 3 7.75 26.56 12.25
C GLY A 3 6.58 25.65 11.86
N GLY A 4 5.38 25.92 12.38
CA GLY A 4 4.19 25.10 12.06
C GLY A 4 3.71 25.27 10.63
N MET A 5 3.79 26.49 10.08
CA MET A 5 3.35 26.76 8.70
C MET A 5 4.23 26.06 7.66
N VAL A 6 5.55 26.00 7.88
CA VAL A 6 6.48 25.32 6.96
C VAL A 6 6.32 23.80 7.05
N GLU A 7 6.06 23.28 8.25
CA GLU A 7 5.80 21.85 8.47
C GLU A 7 4.48 21.41 7.84
N ASP A 8 3.42 22.22 7.99
CA ASP A 8 2.11 21.98 7.35
C ASP A 8 2.21 22.00 5.82
N VAL A 9 2.94 22.97 5.25
CA VAL A 9 3.16 23.06 3.80
C VAL A 9 4.00 21.88 3.30
N SER A 10 5.04 21.47 4.04
CA SER A 10 5.84 20.29 3.70
C SER A 10 4.99 19.02 3.75
N PHE A 11 4.10 18.90 4.74
CA PHE A 11 3.20 17.77 4.88
C PHE A 11 2.18 17.71 3.74
N ILE A 12 1.52 18.83 3.44
CA ILE A 12 0.57 18.95 2.33
C ILE A 12 1.25 18.67 0.99
N GLY A 13 2.45 19.22 0.77
CA GLY A 13 3.26 18.95 -0.42
C GLY A 13 3.58 17.47 -0.58
N GLY A 14 3.94 16.80 0.52
CA GLY A 14 4.16 15.35 0.55
C GLY A 14 2.91 14.55 0.19
N LEU A 15 1.75 14.91 0.77
CA LEU A 15 0.47 14.26 0.46
C LEU A 15 0.07 14.43 -1.00
N ILE A 16 0.22 15.63 -1.55
CA ILE A 16 -0.07 15.90 -2.97
C ILE A 16 0.86 15.05 -3.85
N GLY A 17 2.16 14.98 -3.53
CA GLY A 17 3.12 14.15 -4.24
C GLY A 17 2.73 12.67 -4.25
N VAL A 18 2.31 12.13 -3.10
CA VAL A 18 1.83 10.74 -2.98
C VAL A 18 0.61 10.51 -3.89
N GLN A 19 -0.33 11.45 -3.93
CA GLN A 19 -1.51 11.31 -4.79
C GLN A 19 -1.18 11.35 -6.28
N PHE A 20 -0.22 12.18 -6.70
CA PHE A 20 0.28 12.18 -8.07
C PHE A 20 0.92 10.85 -8.45
N VAL A 21 1.74 10.27 -7.56
CA VAL A 21 2.33 8.94 -7.76
C VAL A 21 1.23 7.87 -7.86
N TYR A 22 0.21 7.93 -7.00
CA TYR A 22 -0.90 6.97 -7.01
C TYR A 22 -1.70 7.04 -8.31
N ALA A 23 -2.01 8.25 -8.78
CA ALA A 23 -2.67 8.49 -10.06
C ALA A 23 -1.83 7.99 -11.25
N GLY A 24 -0.52 8.29 -11.26
CA GLY A 24 0.40 7.81 -12.27
C GLY A 24 0.47 6.28 -12.33
N ASN A 25 0.54 5.63 -11.16
CA ASN A 25 0.54 4.18 -11.06
C ASN A 25 -0.78 3.57 -11.59
N ALA A 26 -1.93 4.17 -11.27
CA ALA A 26 -3.22 3.71 -11.79
C ALA A 26 -3.31 3.80 -13.32
N VAL A 27 -2.82 4.90 -13.92
CA VAL A 27 -2.77 5.07 -15.39
C VAL A 27 -1.82 4.05 -16.02
N LEU A 28 -0.64 3.86 -15.45
CA LEU A 28 0.37 2.92 -15.94
C LEU A 28 -0.13 1.46 -15.87
N LEU A 29 -0.77 1.08 -14.76
CA LEU A 29 -1.43 -0.22 -14.62
C LEU A 29 -2.55 -0.41 -15.64
N SER A 30 -3.38 0.62 -15.86
CA SER A 30 -4.45 0.58 -16.87
C SER A 30 -3.89 0.41 -18.29
N TYR A 31 -2.78 1.08 -18.61
CA TYR A 31 -2.10 0.94 -19.89
C TYR A 31 -1.52 -0.47 -20.08
N LEU A 32 -0.85 -1.02 -19.06
CA LEU A 32 -0.32 -2.40 -19.10
C LEU A 32 -1.43 -3.45 -19.29
N MET A 33 -2.59 -3.26 -18.66
CA MET A 33 -3.75 -4.12 -18.88
C MET A 33 -4.31 -3.99 -20.30
N SER A 34 -4.30 -2.79 -20.89
CA SER A 34 -4.74 -2.57 -22.29
C SER A 34 -3.83 -3.25 -23.32
N LEU A 35 -2.57 -3.53 -22.97
CA LEU A 35 -1.62 -4.30 -23.77
C LEU A 35 -1.86 -5.83 -23.69
N GLY A 36 -2.92 -6.27 -23.01
CA GLY A 36 -3.28 -7.69 -22.88
C GLY A 36 -2.51 -8.43 -21.78
N LEU A 37 -1.76 -7.73 -20.93
CA LEU A 37 -1.08 -8.34 -19.79
C LEU A 37 -2.10 -8.70 -18.72
N ASN A 38 -2.04 -9.95 -18.26
CA ASN A 38 -2.89 -10.41 -17.17
C ASN A 38 -2.53 -9.66 -15.89
N SER A 39 -3.56 -9.14 -15.22
CA SER A 39 -3.46 -8.30 -14.03
C SER A 39 -2.60 -8.96 -12.93
N LEU A 40 -2.77 -10.28 -12.73
CA LEU A 40 -1.99 -11.06 -11.76
C LEU A 40 -0.48 -11.03 -12.05
N THR A 41 -0.07 -11.12 -13.31
CA THR A 41 1.34 -11.11 -13.72
C THR A 41 1.99 -9.76 -13.39
N ILE A 42 1.26 -8.67 -13.61
CA ILE A 42 1.76 -7.31 -13.31
C ILE A 42 1.97 -7.16 -11.79
N VAL A 43 1.04 -7.65 -10.97
CA VAL A 43 1.18 -7.58 -9.51
C VAL A 43 2.35 -8.42 -9.01
N ILE A 44 2.46 -9.66 -9.46
CA ILE A 44 3.56 -10.55 -9.04
C ILE A 44 4.90 -9.90 -9.37
N PHE A 45 5.06 -9.40 -10.60
CA PHE A 45 6.31 -8.78 -11.03
C PHE A 45 6.61 -7.48 -10.30
N SER A 46 5.60 -6.62 -10.11
CA SER A 46 5.77 -5.33 -9.42
C SER A 46 6.08 -5.52 -7.94
N SER A 47 5.41 -6.45 -7.26
CA SER A 47 5.67 -6.77 -5.86
C SER A 47 7.06 -7.40 -5.68
N LEU A 48 7.52 -8.23 -6.62
CA LEU A 48 8.86 -8.81 -6.61
C LEU A 48 9.95 -7.76 -6.89
N ALA A 49 9.73 -6.85 -7.84
CA ALA A 49 10.62 -5.74 -8.11
C ALA A 49 10.71 -4.78 -6.91
N THR A 50 9.57 -4.46 -6.29
CA THR A 50 9.49 -3.63 -5.09
C THR A 50 10.26 -4.27 -3.93
N PHE A 51 10.10 -5.59 -3.74
CA PHE A 51 10.87 -6.34 -2.76
C PHE A 51 12.38 -6.27 -3.03
N LEU A 52 12.82 -6.49 -4.27
CA LEU A 52 14.23 -6.40 -4.65
C LEU A 52 14.84 -5.01 -4.45
N ILE A 53 14.07 -3.95 -4.68
CA ILE A 53 14.52 -2.57 -4.49
C ILE A 53 14.56 -2.20 -2.99
N LEU A 54 13.55 -2.60 -2.23
CA LEU A 54 13.47 -2.31 -0.79
C LEU A 54 14.44 -3.16 0.04
N LEU A 55 14.71 -4.40 -0.36
CA LEU A 55 15.59 -5.32 0.38
C LEU A 55 16.98 -4.74 0.69
N PRO A 56 17.75 -4.17 -0.25
CA PRO A 56 19.05 -3.58 0.05
C PRO A 56 18.94 -2.31 0.91
N VAL A 57 17.89 -1.51 0.71
CA VAL A 57 17.64 -0.28 1.49
C VAL A 57 17.31 -0.63 2.94
N ALA A 58 16.39 -1.58 3.14
CA ALA A 58 16.02 -2.12 4.44
C ALA A 58 17.24 -2.75 5.14
N PHE A 59 18.02 -3.54 4.42
CA PHE A 59 19.22 -4.16 4.99
C PHE A 59 20.30 -3.15 5.39
N TYR A 60 20.40 -2.02 4.68
CA TYR A 60 21.35 -0.96 5.03
C TYR A 60 20.86 -0.09 6.19
N TYR A 61 19.60 0.33 6.17
CA TYR A 61 19.03 1.32 7.10
C TYR A 61 18.50 0.70 8.39
N GLU A 62 17.80 -0.43 8.31
CA GLU A 62 17.12 -1.06 9.46
C GLU A 62 18.03 -2.01 10.25
N ARG A 63 19.25 -2.27 9.78
CA ARG A 63 20.25 -3.05 10.52
C ARG A 63 20.59 -2.44 11.89
N SER A 64 20.49 -1.13 12.02
CA SER A 64 20.74 -0.43 13.30
C SER A 64 19.55 -0.52 14.26
N VAL A 65 18.33 -0.57 13.73
CA VAL A 65 17.06 -0.52 14.49
C VAL A 65 16.50 -1.92 14.73
N TRP A 66 17.14 -2.96 14.19
CA TRP A 66 16.64 -4.32 14.24
C TRP A 66 16.46 -4.79 15.69
N PRO A 67 15.26 -5.28 16.05
CA PRO A 67 15.00 -5.71 17.42
C PRO A 67 15.89 -6.91 17.75
N LYS A 68 16.79 -6.73 18.72
CA LYS A 68 17.73 -7.78 19.20
C LYS A 68 17.05 -9.05 19.72
N LYS A 69 15.71 -9.03 19.88
CA LYS A 69 14.87 -10.17 20.27
C LYS A 69 13.76 -10.37 19.25
N PHE A 70 14.03 -11.16 18.22
CA PHE A 70 13.01 -11.62 17.30
C PHE A 70 12.20 -12.73 17.97
N SER A 71 11.03 -12.39 18.55
CA SER A 71 10.14 -13.39 19.13
C SER A 71 9.35 -14.09 18.02
N PHE A 72 9.20 -15.41 18.10
CA PHE A 72 8.38 -16.20 17.17
C PHE A 72 6.94 -15.66 17.06
N LYS A 73 6.41 -15.06 18.14
CA LYS A 73 5.12 -14.38 18.14
C LYS A 73 5.07 -13.16 17.22
N LEU A 74 6.12 -12.35 17.20
CA LEU A 74 6.23 -11.19 16.30
C LEU A 74 6.35 -11.64 14.85
N PHE A 75 7.11 -12.71 14.59
CA PHE A 75 7.20 -13.29 13.25
C PHE A 75 5.83 -13.73 12.74
N ILE A 76 5.08 -14.48 13.54
CA ILE A 76 3.72 -14.91 13.18
C ILE A 76 2.79 -13.71 12.96
N GLN A 77 2.85 -12.68 13.81
CA GLN A 77 2.05 -11.47 13.62
C GLN A 77 2.38 -10.75 12.31
N ILE A 78 3.67 -10.55 11.99
CA ILE A 78 4.10 -9.92 10.74
C ILE A 78 3.70 -10.78 9.53
N LEU A 79 3.78 -12.11 9.64
CA LEU A 79 3.39 -13.03 8.58
C LEU A 79 1.88 -12.97 8.33
N LEU A 80 1.07 -13.03 9.38
CA LEU A 80 -0.39 -12.87 9.30
C LEU A 80 -0.77 -11.49 8.74
N LEU A 81 -0.10 -10.42 9.17
CA LEU A 81 -0.36 -9.07 8.71
C LEU A 81 0.04 -8.87 7.24
N SER A 82 1.18 -9.42 6.81
CA SER A 82 1.63 -9.36 5.42
C SER A 82 0.71 -10.19 4.51
N PHE A 83 0.36 -11.40 4.93
CA PHE A 83 -0.49 -12.29 4.14
C PHE A 83 -1.93 -11.79 4.07
N GLY A 84 -2.53 -11.47 5.22
CA GLY A 84 -3.93 -11.06 5.33
C GLY A 84 -4.17 -9.59 5.02
N GLY A 85 -3.24 -8.71 5.39
CA GLY A 85 -3.32 -7.29 5.11
C GLY A 85 -2.88 -7.00 3.69
N VAL A 86 -1.59 -7.14 3.38
CA VAL A 86 -1.03 -6.65 2.10
C VAL A 86 -1.42 -7.55 0.93
N THR A 87 -1.15 -8.86 1.01
CA THR A 87 -1.32 -9.76 -0.13
C THR A 87 -2.79 -9.98 -0.50
N LEU A 88 -3.65 -10.23 0.50
CA LEU A 88 -5.09 -10.35 0.25
C LEU A 88 -5.70 -9.04 -0.22
N PHE A 89 -5.36 -7.89 0.39
CA PHE A 89 -5.87 -6.60 -0.07
C PHE A 89 -5.47 -6.34 -1.52
N GLN A 90 -4.19 -6.50 -1.86
CA GLN A 90 -3.69 -6.27 -3.22
C GLN A 90 -4.36 -7.22 -4.22
N SER A 91 -4.53 -8.50 -3.88
CA SER A 91 -5.17 -9.49 -4.75
C SER A 91 -6.67 -9.21 -4.96
N LEU A 92 -7.39 -8.87 -3.89
CA LEU A 92 -8.81 -8.52 -3.96
C LEU A 92 -9.04 -7.19 -4.67
N PHE A 93 -8.17 -6.21 -4.44
CA PHE A 93 -8.21 -4.91 -5.11
C PHE A 93 -8.05 -5.06 -6.61
N LEU A 94 -7.06 -5.86 -7.04
CA LEU A 94 -6.82 -6.10 -8.46
C LEU A 94 -7.96 -6.87 -9.12
N LYS A 95 -8.46 -7.91 -8.43
CA LYS A 95 -9.64 -8.65 -8.88
C LYS A 95 -10.87 -7.76 -8.96
N GLY A 96 -11.02 -6.83 -8.02
CA GLY A 96 -12.06 -5.80 -8.02
C GLY A 96 -11.95 -4.91 -9.25
N ILE A 97 -10.77 -4.37 -9.54
CA ILE A 97 -10.52 -3.57 -10.75
C ILE A 97 -10.86 -4.35 -12.02
N ASN A 98 -10.51 -5.64 -12.08
CA ASN A 98 -10.84 -6.51 -13.22
C ASN A 98 -12.34 -6.74 -13.41
N LEU A 99 -13.10 -6.85 -12.32
CA LEU A 99 -14.54 -7.11 -12.35
C LEU A 99 -15.38 -5.85 -12.53
N THR A 100 -14.87 -4.67 -12.18
CA THR A 100 -15.58 -3.40 -12.30
C THR A 100 -14.82 -2.42 -13.19
N SER A 101 -14.14 -1.44 -12.62
CA SER A 101 -13.29 -0.50 -13.32
C SER A 101 -12.22 0.06 -12.38
N PRO A 102 -11.12 0.59 -12.93
CA PRO A 102 -10.09 1.29 -12.14
C PRO A 102 -10.66 2.43 -11.29
N SER A 103 -11.66 3.16 -11.80
CA SER A 103 -12.30 4.29 -11.10
C SER A 103 -13.07 3.85 -9.85
N MET A 104 -13.75 2.70 -9.92
CA MET A 104 -14.40 2.11 -8.76
C MET A 104 -13.37 1.57 -7.76
N GLY A 105 -12.27 0.98 -8.26
CA GLY A 105 -11.15 0.54 -7.44
C GLY A 105 -10.55 1.69 -6.61
N THR A 106 -10.32 2.87 -7.21
CA THR A 106 -9.76 4.02 -6.47
C THR A 106 -10.77 4.70 -5.54
N ALA A 107 -12.08 4.58 -5.78
CA ALA A 107 -13.10 5.14 -4.92
C ALA A 107 -13.34 4.31 -3.64
N MET A 108 -13.22 2.98 -3.69
CA MET A 108 -13.53 2.10 -2.55
C MET A 108 -12.67 2.33 -1.30
N PRO A 109 -11.34 2.58 -1.39
CA PRO A 109 -10.53 2.92 -0.23
C PRO A 109 -11.00 4.17 0.54
N ASN A 110 -11.70 5.11 -0.11
CA ASN A 110 -12.24 6.30 0.56
C ASN A 110 -13.37 5.96 1.55
N LEU A 111 -13.97 4.77 1.45
CA LEU A 111 -14.95 4.27 2.41
C LEU A 111 -14.29 3.63 3.65
N ALA A 112 -12.99 3.33 3.59
CA ALA A 112 -12.27 2.66 4.67
C ALA A 112 -12.40 3.39 6.03
N PRO A 113 -12.29 4.73 6.13
CA PRO A 113 -12.49 5.43 7.41
C PRO A 113 -13.88 5.17 8.00
N GLY A 114 -14.93 5.20 7.16
CA GLY A 114 -16.30 4.92 7.58
C GLY A 114 -16.48 3.50 8.11
N LEU A 115 -15.92 2.50 7.40
CA LEU A 115 -15.94 1.10 7.84
C LEU A 115 -15.16 0.91 9.14
N ILE A 116 -14.00 1.55 9.28
CA ILE A 116 -13.20 1.50 10.51
C ILE A 116 -14.00 2.06 11.69
N PHE A 117 -14.73 3.16 11.53
CA PHE A 117 -15.60 3.70 12.59
C PHE A 117 -16.73 2.74 12.97
N VAL A 118 -17.40 2.10 12.00
CA VAL A 118 -18.46 1.13 12.29
C VAL A 118 -17.89 -0.08 13.04
N ILE A 119 -16.77 -0.64 12.57
CA ILE A 119 -16.10 -1.76 13.24
C ILE A 119 -15.70 -1.35 14.66
N ALA A 120 -15.05 -0.20 14.82
CA ALA A 120 -14.64 0.31 16.13
C ALA A 120 -15.83 0.53 17.06
N TRP A 121 -16.98 0.97 16.54
CA TRP A 121 -18.22 1.11 17.30
C TRP A 121 -18.82 -0.24 17.70
N THR A 122 -18.83 -1.22 16.80
CA THR A 122 -19.38 -2.56 17.06
C THR A 122 -18.52 -3.38 18.03
N PHE A 123 -17.20 -3.20 18.02
CA PHE A 123 -16.24 -3.90 18.89
C PHE A 123 -15.84 -3.12 20.16
N ARG A 124 -16.50 -1.98 20.41
CA ARG A 124 -16.33 -1.19 21.64
C ARG A 124 -17.12 -1.77 22.79
#